data_AF-L1NMK4-F1
#
_entry.id   AF-L1NMK4-F1
#
_cell.length_a   1.000
_cell.length_b   1.000
_cell.length_c   1.000
_cell.angle_alpha   90.00
_cell.angle_beta   90.00
_cell.angle_gamma   90.00
#
_symmetry.space_group_name_H-M   'P 1'
#
loop_
_entity.id
_entity.type
_entity.pdbx_description
1 polymer ?
#
loop_
_entity_poly.entity_id
_entity_poly.type
_entity_poly.pdbx_seq_one_letter_code
_entity_poly.pdbx_strand_id
1 'polypeptide(L)'
;MYDYTHCISDAIEGITHSLCTLEFEAHRPLYDWVLDNIPAPHATRPRQYEFSRLELLYSITSKRKLNQLVSDGHVSGWDDPRMPTISGMRRRGYTPEGLRLFAKRAGISKSENIVDMSVLEGAIREELENSAPRMMAVLNPIKVTLTNYDAARTESRIAPYHPSREDMGSRELPISSTLYIEADDFSENPPKGWKRLTPGGEVRLRHSYVMKCDEAVKDAGGNIVELKCSLDYDTLGKNPEGRKVKGVIHWLSAEHAVPATVRLYERLFTEPRPDAVRGEDGEYLPFTNFLNPESAREIQAWVEASANDLPPESRWQFERLGYFVTDRRDHAQSKPVFNRTVTLKDSWQPK
;
A
#
# COMPACT_ATOMS: atom_id res chain seq x y z
N MET A 1 -21.45 -36.49 6.10
CA MET A 1 -20.78 -36.21 4.80
C MET A 1 -21.26 -34.86 4.32
N TYR A 2 -20.42 -34.05 3.68
CA TYR A 2 -20.77 -32.67 3.28
C TYR A 2 -22.09 -32.61 2.48
N ASP A 3 -22.24 -33.44 1.45
CA ASP A 3 -23.41 -33.42 0.55
C ASP A 3 -24.74 -33.75 1.23
N TYR A 4 -24.72 -34.60 2.25
CA TYR A 4 -25.91 -34.92 3.05
C TYR A 4 -26.30 -33.77 3.98
N THR A 5 -25.31 -33.13 4.60
CA THR A 5 -25.57 -32.06 5.58
C THR A 5 -25.94 -30.75 4.90
N HIS A 6 -25.28 -30.38 3.79
CA HIS A 6 -25.40 -29.06 3.16
C HIS A 6 -26.85 -28.75 2.73
N CYS A 7 -27.47 -29.63 1.94
CA CYS A 7 -28.85 -29.45 1.48
C CYS A 7 -29.88 -29.45 2.62
N ILE A 8 -29.70 -30.33 3.62
CA ILE A 8 -30.60 -30.41 4.78
C ILE A 8 -30.48 -29.14 5.64
N SER A 9 -29.27 -28.63 5.86
CA SER A 9 -29.06 -27.35 6.53
C SER A 9 -29.78 -26.20 5.82
N ASP A 10 -29.58 -26.08 4.49
CA ASP A 10 -30.26 -25.06 3.68
C ASP A 10 -31.79 -25.17 3.80
N ALA A 11 -32.32 -26.40 3.77
CA ALA A 11 -33.74 -26.64 3.91
C ALA A 11 -34.25 -26.26 5.31
N ILE A 12 -33.56 -26.65 6.39
CA ILE A 12 -33.97 -26.33 7.77
C ILE A 12 -33.95 -24.80 8.00
N GLU A 13 -32.93 -24.12 7.48
CA GLU A 13 -32.74 -22.68 7.65
C GLU A 13 -33.63 -21.82 6.70
N GLY A 14 -34.38 -22.45 5.79
CA GLY A 14 -35.27 -21.75 4.86
C GLY A 14 -34.52 -20.95 3.79
N ILE A 15 -33.32 -21.40 3.41
CA ILE A 15 -32.52 -20.79 2.37
C ILE A 15 -33.28 -20.84 1.04
N THR A 16 -33.20 -19.75 0.26
CA THR A 16 -33.81 -19.69 -1.09
C THR A 16 -32.77 -19.89 -2.18
N HIS A 17 -31.60 -19.28 -2.03
CA HIS A 17 -30.50 -19.30 -2.99
C HIS A 17 -29.22 -19.76 -2.27
N SER A 18 -28.87 -21.03 -2.42
CA SER A 18 -27.63 -21.60 -1.92
C SER A 18 -26.52 -21.33 -2.93
N LEU A 19 -25.66 -20.35 -2.65
CA LEU A 19 -24.62 -19.90 -3.56
C LEU A 19 -23.30 -20.61 -3.25
N CYS A 20 -22.79 -21.40 -4.19
CA CYS A 20 -21.52 -22.13 -4.04
C CYS A 20 -20.64 -21.98 -5.28
N THR A 21 -19.44 -22.57 -5.25
CA THR A 21 -18.52 -22.50 -6.38
C THR A 21 -18.72 -23.65 -7.36
N LEU A 22 -18.24 -23.51 -8.60
CA LEU A 22 -18.40 -24.50 -9.68
C LEU A 22 -17.89 -25.91 -9.35
N GLU A 23 -16.98 -26.06 -8.38
CA GLU A 23 -16.52 -27.36 -7.90
C GLU A 23 -17.66 -28.25 -7.37
N PHE A 24 -18.80 -27.66 -6.98
CA PHE A 24 -19.99 -28.37 -6.49
C PHE A 24 -21.10 -28.53 -7.54
N GLU A 25 -20.88 -28.15 -8.80
CA GLU A 25 -21.90 -28.26 -9.84
C GLU A 25 -22.32 -29.72 -10.08
N ALA A 26 -21.36 -30.65 -10.09
CA ALA A 26 -21.62 -32.09 -10.22
C ALA A 26 -22.29 -32.70 -8.97
N HIS A 27 -22.28 -32.00 -7.83
CA HIS A 27 -22.92 -32.43 -6.58
C HIS A 27 -24.41 -32.06 -6.55
N ARG A 28 -24.85 -31.12 -7.41
CA ARG A 28 -26.23 -30.65 -7.42
C ARG A 28 -27.28 -31.75 -7.59
N PRO A 29 -27.12 -32.76 -8.48
CA PRO A 29 -28.10 -33.83 -8.59
C PRO A 29 -28.33 -34.58 -7.27
N LEU A 30 -27.28 -34.72 -6.45
CA LEU A 30 -27.40 -35.33 -5.12
C LEU A 30 -28.05 -34.37 -4.12
N TYR A 31 -27.68 -33.08 -4.15
CA TYR A 31 -28.35 -32.03 -3.37
C TYR A 31 -29.86 -32.05 -3.61
N ASP A 32 -30.28 -32.07 -4.88
CA ASP A 32 -31.68 -32.11 -5.30
C ASP A 32 -32.35 -33.43 -4.86
N TRP A 33 -31.68 -34.57 -5.06
CA TRP A 33 -32.20 -35.87 -4.67
C TRP A 33 -32.49 -35.96 -3.17
N VAL A 34 -31.59 -35.47 -2.31
CA VAL A 34 -31.83 -35.51 -0.86
C VAL A 34 -33.07 -34.68 -0.49
N LEU A 35 -33.21 -33.47 -1.04
CA LEU A 35 -34.38 -32.61 -0.78
C LEU A 35 -35.69 -33.22 -1.26
N ASP A 36 -35.67 -33.94 -2.39
CA ASP A 36 -36.86 -34.56 -2.96
C ASP A 36 -37.29 -35.82 -2.20
N ASN A 37 -36.41 -36.38 -1.35
CA ASN A 37 -36.65 -37.63 -0.62
C ASN A 37 -36.82 -37.44 0.90
N ILE A 38 -36.89 -36.20 1.38
CA ILE A 38 -37.14 -35.90 2.80
C ILE A 38 -38.40 -35.03 2.97
N PRO A 39 -39.07 -35.07 4.13
CA PRO A 39 -40.15 -34.14 4.43
C PRO A 39 -39.65 -32.69 4.34
N ALA A 40 -40.34 -31.87 3.56
CA ALA A 40 -39.98 -30.46 3.41
C ALA A 40 -40.27 -29.70 4.72
N PRO A 41 -39.27 -29.07 5.36
CA PRO A 41 -39.48 -28.32 6.60
C PRO A 41 -40.21 -26.98 6.37
N HIS A 42 -40.15 -26.44 5.15
CA HIS A 42 -40.83 -25.21 4.74
C HIS A 42 -41.54 -25.40 3.40
N ALA A 43 -42.43 -24.47 3.06
CA ALA A 43 -43.11 -24.45 1.76
C ALA A 43 -42.17 -24.17 0.58
N THR A 44 -41.03 -23.53 0.84
CA THR A 44 -40.02 -23.17 -0.17
C THR A 44 -38.84 -24.11 -0.12
N ARG A 45 -38.40 -24.58 -1.30
CA ARG A 45 -37.24 -25.45 -1.49
C ARG A 45 -36.00 -24.61 -1.85
N PRO A 46 -34.86 -24.77 -1.15
CA PRO A 46 -33.62 -24.10 -1.54
C PRO A 46 -33.19 -24.55 -2.93
N ARG A 47 -32.53 -23.65 -3.66
CA ARG A 47 -31.91 -23.94 -4.96
C ARG A 47 -30.43 -23.61 -4.93
N GLN A 48 -29.61 -24.56 -5.38
CA GLN A 48 -28.18 -24.35 -5.54
C GLN A 48 -27.89 -23.58 -6.84
N TYR A 49 -27.05 -22.56 -6.73
CA TYR A 49 -26.50 -21.79 -7.85
C TYR A 49 -24.99 -21.66 -7.69
N GLU A 50 -24.27 -21.91 -8.77
CA GLU A 50 -22.82 -21.90 -8.78
C GLU A 50 -22.26 -20.69 -9.52
N PHE A 51 -21.14 -20.20 -9.03
CA PHE A 51 -20.33 -19.19 -9.68
C PHE A 51 -18.86 -19.62 -9.70
N SER A 52 -18.08 -19.06 -10.60
CA SER A 52 -16.65 -19.36 -10.66
C SER A 52 -15.91 -18.79 -9.46
N ARG A 53 -14.95 -19.55 -8.96
CA ARG A 53 -14.05 -19.10 -7.92
C ARG A 53 -13.12 -18.02 -8.45
N LEU A 54 -12.85 -17.00 -7.63
CA LEU A 54 -11.82 -16.02 -7.89
C LEU A 54 -10.42 -16.66 -7.84
N GLU A 55 -9.66 -16.48 -8.91
CA GLU A 55 -8.22 -16.71 -8.97
C GLU A 55 -7.52 -15.36 -9.02
N LEU A 56 -6.68 -15.06 -8.03
CA LEU A 56 -5.89 -13.83 -7.97
C LEU A 56 -4.44 -14.16 -8.37
N LEU A 57 -3.96 -13.55 -9.46
CA LEU A 57 -2.58 -13.72 -9.89
C LEU A 57 -1.59 -13.16 -8.85
N TYR A 58 -0.38 -13.71 -8.83
CA TYR A 58 0.69 -13.44 -7.86
C TYR A 58 0.32 -13.78 -6.41
N SER A 59 -0.65 -14.68 -6.24
CA SER A 59 -1.18 -15.08 -4.94
C SER A 59 -1.55 -16.57 -4.95
N ILE A 60 -1.75 -17.13 -3.77
CA ILE A 60 -2.24 -18.50 -3.58
C ILE A 60 -3.36 -18.52 -2.56
N THR A 61 -4.41 -19.31 -2.80
CA THR A 61 -5.56 -19.41 -1.88
C THR A 61 -5.78 -20.83 -1.34
N SER A 62 -4.92 -21.78 -1.71
CA SER A 62 -4.97 -23.15 -1.18
C SER A 62 -4.60 -23.16 0.30
N LYS A 63 -5.52 -23.64 1.16
CA LYS A 63 -5.30 -23.74 2.61
C LYS A 63 -4.05 -24.53 2.97
N ARG A 64 -3.77 -25.62 2.25
CA ARG A 64 -2.57 -26.45 2.44
C ARG A 64 -1.29 -25.64 2.23
N LYS A 65 -1.21 -24.88 1.12
CA LYS A 65 -0.04 -24.09 0.76
C LYS A 65 0.13 -22.85 1.65
N LEU A 66 -0.98 -22.19 2.01
CA LEU A 66 -0.97 -21.10 2.98
C LEU A 66 -0.47 -21.57 4.35
N ASN A 67 -0.92 -22.75 4.80
CA ASN A 67 -0.42 -23.34 6.04
C ASN A 67 1.07 -23.68 5.95
N GLN A 68 1.54 -24.15 4.79
CA GLN A 68 2.95 -24.41 4.55
C GLN A 68 3.79 -23.12 4.65
N LEU A 69 3.35 -22.01 4.04
CA LEU A 69 4.03 -20.72 4.16
C LEU A 69 4.24 -20.28 5.63
N VAL A 70 3.24 -20.52 6.47
CA VAL A 70 3.29 -20.19 7.90
C VAL A 70 4.17 -21.18 8.67
N SER A 71 3.98 -22.47 8.45
CA SER A 71 4.66 -23.54 9.21
C SER A 71 6.16 -23.56 8.92
N ASP A 72 6.54 -23.29 7.67
CA ASP A 72 7.93 -23.29 7.20
C ASP A 72 8.61 -21.92 7.43
N GLY A 73 7.90 -20.94 8.02
CA GLY A 73 8.47 -19.64 8.39
C GLY A 73 8.73 -18.67 7.23
N HIS A 74 8.15 -18.90 6.05
CA HIS A 74 8.25 -17.98 4.90
C HIS A 74 7.50 -16.65 5.16
N VAL A 75 6.50 -16.67 6.03
CA VAL A 75 5.76 -15.51 6.51
C VAL A 75 5.70 -15.50 8.04
N SER A 76 5.48 -14.32 8.62
CA SER A 76 5.43 -14.12 10.09
C SER A 76 4.21 -14.75 10.75
N GLY A 77 3.17 -15.10 9.98
CA GLY A 77 1.95 -15.73 10.48
C GLY A 77 0.77 -15.58 9.52
N TRP A 78 -0.41 -16.00 9.97
CA TRP A 78 -1.65 -15.88 9.19
C TRP A 78 -2.10 -14.43 8.97
N ASP A 79 -1.65 -13.49 9.79
CA ASP A 79 -1.92 -12.05 9.64
C ASP A 79 -0.73 -11.27 9.05
N ASP A 80 0.27 -11.96 8.48
CA ASP A 80 1.37 -11.31 7.75
C ASP A 80 0.81 -10.43 6.60
N PRO A 81 1.24 -9.16 6.47
CA PRO A 81 0.74 -8.25 5.43
C PRO A 81 0.97 -8.67 3.97
N ARG A 82 1.73 -9.73 3.71
CA ARG A 82 1.92 -10.34 2.38
C ARG A 82 0.92 -11.46 2.10
N MET A 83 0.24 -11.96 3.13
CA MET A 83 -0.71 -13.07 3.01
C MET A 83 -2.05 -12.60 2.44
N PRO A 84 -2.68 -13.38 1.54
CA PRO A 84 -3.98 -13.06 0.96
C PRO A 84 -5.16 -13.37 1.90
N THR A 85 -4.90 -13.45 3.20
CA THR A 85 -5.92 -13.67 4.22
C THR A 85 -6.60 -12.34 4.53
N ILE A 86 -7.86 -12.37 4.98
CA ILE A 86 -8.55 -11.15 5.42
C ILE A 86 -7.79 -10.44 6.55
N SER A 87 -7.19 -11.20 7.46
CA SER A 87 -6.35 -10.67 8.54
C SER A 87 -5.06 -10.03 8.03
N GLY A 88 -4.38 -10.66 7.08
CA GLY A 88 -3.17 -10.13 6.45
C GLY A 88 -3.46 -8.85 5.67
N MET A 89 -4.49 -8.86 4.84
CA MET A 89 -4.94 -7.67 4.10
C MET A 89 -5.36 -6.52 5.02
N ARG A 90 -6.05 -6.81 6.13
CA ARG A 90 -6.37 -5.79 7.14
C ARG A 90 -5.11 -5.19 7.77
N ARG A 91 -4.15 -6.03 8.19
CA ARG A 91 -2.87 -5.56 8.78
C ARG A 91 -2.00 -4.82 7.76
N ARG A 92 -2.09 -5.19 6.48
CA ARG A 92 -1.50 -4.48 5.34
C ARG A 92 -2.06 -3.08 5.14
N GLY A 93 -3.26 -2.81 5.65
CA GLY A 93 -3.93 -1.51 5.55
C GLY A 93 -5.05 -1.48 4.52
N TYR A 94 -5.42 -2.61 3.92
CA TYR A 94 -6.58 -2.65 3.01
C TYR A 94 -7.84 -2.31 3.79
N THR A 95 -8.76 -1.61 3.12
CA THR A 95 -10.04 -1.21 3.68
C THR A 95 -11.13 -2.20 3.29
N PRO A 96 -12.13 -2.43 4.16
CA PRO A 96 -13.34 -3.18 3.78
C PRO A 96 -14.00 -2.61 2.52
N GLU A 97 -14.02 -1.29 2.38
CA GLU A 97 -14.58 -0.54 1.26
C GLU A 97 -13.83 -0.87 -0.04
N GLY A 98 -12.50 -0.82 -0.03
CA GLY A 98 -11.68 -1.17 -1.18
C GLY A 98 -11.79 -2.64 -1.58
N LEU A 99 -11.90 -3.56 -0.60
CA LEU A 99 -12.13 -4.99 -0.87
C LEU A 99 -13.51 -5.24 -1.49
N ARG A 100 -14.56 -4.56 -1.03
CA ARG A 100 -15.90 -4.62 -1.63
C ARG A 100 -15.91 -4.04 -3.04
N LEU A 101 -15.17 -2.96 -3.28
CA LEU A 101 -15.00 -2.39 -4.63
C LEU A 101 -14.29 -3.37 -5.56
N PHE A 102 -13.23 -4.03 -5.08
CA PHE A 102 -12.56 -5.11 -5.81
C PHE A 102 -13.52 -6.25 -6.17
N ALA A 103 -14.29 -6.77 -5.20
CA ALA A 103 -15.25 -7.84 -5.46
C ALA A 103 -16.32 -7.45 -6.51
N LYS A 104 -16.78 -6.19 -6.48
CA LYS A 104 -17.69 -5.65 -7.52
C LYS A 104 -17.05 -5.63 -8.90
N ARG A 105 -15.75 -5.29 -9.00
CA ARG A 105 -14.99 -5.24 -10.26
C ARG A 105 -14.67 -6.62 -10.83
N ALA A 106 -14.31 -7.56 -9.96
CA ALA A 106 -14.08 -8.95 -10.35
C ALA A 106 -15.35 -9.58 -10.94
N GLY A 107 -16.53 -9.15 -10.47
CA GLY A 107 -17.81 -9.62 -10.98
C GLY A 107 -18.11 -11.06 -10.57
N ILE A 108 -19.31 -11.52 -10.93
CA ILE A 108 -19.79 -12.87 -10.64
C ILE A 108 -20.29 -13.46 -11.95
N SER A 109 -19.72 -14.60 -12.35
CA SER A 109 -20.12 -15.34 -13.55
C SER A 109 -19.86 -16.83 -13.37
N LYS A 110 -20.21 -17.64 -14.38
CA LYS A 110 -19.79 -19.05 -14.47
C LYS A 110 -18.49 -19.24 -15.29
N SER A 111 -17.97 -18.19 -15.92
CA SER A 111 -16.71 -18.24 -16.65
C SER A 111 -15.52 -18.13 -15.70
N GLU A 112 -14.35 -18.62 -16.11
CA GLU A 112 -13.12 -18.49 -15.33
C GLU A 112 -12.89 -17.03 -14.87
N ASN A 113 -12.62 -16.84 -13.58
CA ASN A 113 -12.50 -15.52 -12.96
C ASN A 113 -11.07 -15.28 -12.48
N ILE A 114 -10.18 -15.05 -13.44
CA ILE A 114 -8.77 -14.74 -13.21
C ILE A 114 -8.61 -13.22 -13.16
N VAL A 115 -8.09 -12.71 -12.06
CA VAL A 115 -7.91 -11.28 -11.84
C VAL A 115 -6.46 -11.00 -11.48
N ASP A 116 -5.88 -9.98 -12.10
CA ASP A 116 -4.54 -9.52 -11.75
C ASP A 116 -4.53 -8.73 -10.43
N MET A 117 -3.44 -8.86 -9.67
CA MET A 117 -3.24 -8.15 -8.39
C MET A 117 -3.39 -6.62 -8.53
N SER A 118 -3.05 -6.05 -9.69
CA SER A 118 -3.22 -4.63 -9.98
C SER A 118 -4.67 -4.14 -9.86
N VAL A 119 -5.67 -5.00 -10.11
CA VAL A 119 -7.09 -4.64 -9.97
C VAL A 119 -7.45 -4.48 -8.50
N LEU A 120 -6.95 -5.39 -7.64
CA LEU A 120 -7.10 -5.31 -6.19
C LEU A 120 -6.40 -4.06 -5.65
N GLU A 121 -5.12 -3.88 -5.96
CA GLU A 121 -4.33 -2.72 -5.56
C GLU A 121 -4.94 -1.40 -6.06
N GLY A 122 -5.51 -1.40 -7.27
CA GLY A 122 -6.25 -0.29 -7.86
C GLY A 122 -7.50 0.09 -7.07
N ALA A 123 -8.30 -0.89 -6.66
CA ALA A 123 -9.49 -0.65 -5.84
C ALA A 123 -9.13 -0.10 -4.46
N ILE A 124 -8.07 -0.60 -3.83
CA ILE A 124 -7.57 -0.07 -2.55
C ILE A 124 -7.06 1.36 -2.73
N ARG A 125 -6.25 1.62 -3.77
CA ARG A 125 -5.69 2.94 -4.04
C ARG A 125 -6.78 3.99 -4.27
N GLU A 126 -7.81 3.65 -5.02
CA GLU A 126 -8.92 4.55 -5.31
C GLU A 126 -9.71 4.91 -4.05
N GLU A 127 -9.97 3.94 -3.18
CA GLU A 127 -10.63 4.21 -1.92
C GLU A 127 -9.77 5.13 -1.04
N LEU A 128 -8.49 4.81 -0.88
CA LEU A 128 -7.58 5.59 -0.04
C LEU A 128 -7.27 6.99 -0.57
N GLU A 129 -7.27 7.21 -1.89
CA GLU A 129 -7.11 8.56 -2.47
C GLU A 129 -8.22 9.51 -2.01
N ASN A 130 -9.43 8.97 -1.77
CA ASN A 130 -10.59 9.74 -1.36
C ASN A 130 -10.75 9.87 0.17
N SER A 131 -10.15 8.95 0.94
CA SER A 131 -10.41 8.83 2.38
C SER A 131 -9.18 9.07 3.28
N ALA A 132 -7.95 8.87 2.78
CA ALA A 132 -6.76 8.93 3.62
C ALA A 132 -6.20 10.36 3.74
N PRO A 133 -5.99 10.92 4.94
CA PRO A 133 -5.25 12.17 5.11
C PRO A 133 -3.79 12.06 4.64
N ARG A 134 -3.18 13.19 4.32
CA ARG A 134 -1.81 13.34 3.79
C ARG A 134 -0.85 13.69 4.92
N MET A 135 0.34 13.11 4.83
CA MET A 135 1.45 13.33 5.75
C MET A 135 2.77 13.36 4.95
N MET A 136 3.74 14.15 5.40
CA MET A 136 5.11 14.10 4.94
C MET A 136 5.86 12.97 5.66
N ALA A 137 6.56 12.16 4.88
CA ALA A 137 7.47 11.16 5.37
C ALA A 137 8.69 11.14 4.46
N VAL A 138 9.88 10.91 5.01
CA VAL A 138 11.12 10.75 4.26
C VAL A 138 11.66 9.35 4.54
N LEU A 139 11.62 8.48 3.53
CA LEU A 139 12.00 7.08 3.65
C LEU A 139 13.51 6.84 3.50
N ASN A 140 14.15 7.61 2.63
CA ASN A 140 15.59 7.56 2.39
C ASN A 140 16.20 8.95 2.62
N PRO A 141 16.46 9.35 3.87
CA PRO A 141 16.79 10.73 4.20
C PRO A 141 18.17 11.15 3.70
N ILE A 142 18.22 12.31 3.05
CA ILE A 142 19.44 13.10 2.91
C ILE A 142 19.27 14.43 3.67
N LYS A 143 20.32 14.81 4.41
CA LYS A 143 20.34 16.05 5.18
C LYS A 143 20.45 17.25 4.25
N VAL A 144 19.66 18.29 4.52
CA VAL A 144 19.76 19.60 3.88
C VAL A 144 20.01 20.66 4.94
N THR A 145 21.03 21.48 4.75
CA THR A 145 21.31 22.67 5.57
C THR A 145 20.94 23.92 4.81
N LEU A 146 20.04 24.73 5.36
CA LEU A 146 19.62 26.01 4.79
C LEU A 146 20.62 27.11 5.15
N THR A 147 21.41 27.57 4.18
CA THR A 147 22.52 28.51 4.37
C THR A 147 22.06 29.93 4.68
N ASN A 148 20.86 30.30 4.24
CA ASN A 148 20.26 31.62 4.46
C ASN A 148 19.04 31.58 5.40
N TYR A 149 18.93 30.56 6.25
CA TYR A 149 17.82 30.41 7.19
C TYR A 149 17.66 31.64 8.10
N ASP A 150 16.44 32.17 8.15
CA ASP A 150 16.08 33.31 8.99
C ASP A 150 14.77 32.99 9.73
N ALA A 151 14.86 32.70 11.03
CA ALA A 151 13.70 32.33 11.85
C ALA A 151 12.56 33.35 11.77
N ALA A 152 12.85 34.65 11.60
CA ALA A 152 11.83 35.69 11.49
C ALA A 152 11.06 35.64 10.16
N ARG A 153 11.60 34.98 9.14
CA ARG A 153 10.99 34.80 7.81
C ARG A 153 10.51 33.39 7.58
N THR A 154 10.92 32.43 8.41
CA THR A 154 10.66 31.00 8.22
C THR A 154 9.68 30.47 9.27
N GLU A 155 8.46 31.00 9.27
CA GLU A 155 7.37 30.49 10.15
C GLU A 155 6.94 29.06 9.76
N SER A 156 6.16 28.39 10.59
CA SER A 156 5.53 27.14 10.18
C SER A 156 4.53 27.33 9.03
N ARG A 157 4.20 26.25 8.32
CA ARG A 157 3.24 26.27 7.21
C ARG A 157 1.96 25.56 7.60
N ILE A 158 0.82 26.08 7.16
CA ILE A 158 -0.46 25.37 7.29
C ILE A 158 -0.69 24.59 5.99
N ALA A 159 -0.82 23.27 6.09
CA ALA A 159 -1.12 22.40 4.97
C ALA A 159 -2.42 21.64 5.23
N PRO A 160 -3.34 21.55 4.25
CA PRO A 160 -4.54 20.74 4.41
C PRO A 160 -4.16 19.26 4.55
N TYR A 161 -4.92 18.52 5.34
CA TYR A 161 -4.77 17.05 5.37
C TYR A 161 -5.19 16.41 4.06
N HIS A 162 -6.02 17.04 3.25
CA HIS A 162 -6.44 16.48 1.97
C HIS A 162 -6.75 17.61 0.97
N PRO A 163 -6.28 17.51 -0.30
CA PRO A 163 -6.46 18.58 -1.29
C PRO A 163 -7.93 18.88 -1.69
N SER A 164 -8.84 17.91 -1.58
CA SER A 164 -10.25 18.05 -1.96
C SER A 164 -11.23 17.78 -0.81
N ARG A 165 -10.74 17.68 0.44
CA ARG A 165 -11.57 17.42 1.64
C ARG A 165 -11.24 18.42 2.74
N GLU A 166 -11.85 19.59 2.66
CA GLU A 166 -11.69 20.67 3.65
C GLU A 166 -12.18 20.25 5.05
N ASP A 167 -13.13 19.32 5.12
CA ASP A 167 -13.67 18.76 6.36
C ASP A 167 -12.63 17.99 7.18
N MET A 168 -11.52 17.55 6.57
CA MET A 168 -10.40 16.92 7.28
C MET A 168 -9.50 17.94 7.97
N GLY A 169 -9.69 19.24 7.73
CA GLY A 169 -8.90 20.31 8.33
C GLY A 169 -7.47 20.39 7.79
N SER A 170 -6.59 20.97 8.60
CA SER A 170 -5.21 21.25 8.26
C SER A 170 -4.26 20.93 9.40
N ARG A 171 -2.96 20.95 9.10
CA ARG A 171 -1.87 20.71 10.05
C ARG A 171 -0.76 21.72 9.86
N GLU A 172 0.01 21.90 10.91
CA GLU A 172 1.20 22.73 10.90
C GLU A 172 2.41 21.91 10.44
N LEU A 173 3.21 22.47 9.54
CA LEU A 173 4.46 21.93 9.03
C LEU A 173 5.60 22.87 9.47
N PRO A 174 6.33 22.54 10.54
CA PRO A 174 7.41 23.36 11.02
C PRO A 174 8.59 23.33 10.05
N ILE A 175 9.37 24.42 10.04
CA ILE A 175 10.58 24.57 9.24
C ILE A 175 11.74 24.98 10.13
N SER A 176 12.88 24.32 9.95
CA SER A 176 14.11 24.56 10.70
C SER A 176 15.29 24.79 9.76
N SER A 177 16.42 25.18 10.32
CA SER A 177 17.68 25.34 9.59
C SER A 177 18.13 24.06 8.88
N THR A 178 17.77 22.90 9.44
CA THR A 178 18.09 21.58 8.89
C THR A 178 16.82 20.86 8.45
N LEU A 179 16.77 20.36 7.22
CA LEU A 179 15.67 19.57 6.67
C LEU A 179 16.12 18.16 6.29
N TYR A 180 15.16 17.25 6.16
CA TYR A 180 15.29 16.00 5.45
C TYR A 180 14.48 16.02 4.16
N ILE A 181 15.05 15.50 3.08
CA ILE A 181 14.37 15.19 1.81
C ILE A 181 14.73 13.75 1.41
N GLU A 182 14.05 13.18 0.41
CA GLU A 182 14.48 11.90 -0.17
C GLU A 182 15.81 12.07 -0.89
N ALA A 183 16.75 11.14 -0.68
CA ALA A 183 17.98 11.08 -1.45
C ALA A 183 17.67 10.93 -2.96
N ASP A 184 16.60 10.20 -3.30
CA ASP A 184 16.09 10.01 -4.66
C ASP A 184 15.54 11.29 -5.31
N ASP A 185 15.43 12.40 -4.57
CA ASP A 185 15.04 13.71 -5.09
C ASP A 185 16.24 14.59 -5.46
N PHE A 186 17.47 14.12 -5.28
CA PHE A 186 18.70 14.79 -5.71
C PHE A 186 19.51 13.92 -6.67
N SER A 187 20.11 14.53 -7.69
CA SER A 187 21.06 13.84 -8.56
C SER A 187 22.04 14.82 -9.20
N GLU A 188 23.35 14.49 -9.17
CA GLU A 188 24.37 15.22 -9.95
C GLU A 188 24.26 14.94 -11.45
N ASN A 189 23.89 13.71 -11.82
CA ASN A 189 23.78 13.25 -13.21
C ASN A 189 22.34 12.82 -13.52
N PRO A 190 21.38 13.77 -13.52
CA PRO A 190 19.97 13.43 -13.62
C PRO A 190 19.62 12.83 -15.00
N PRO A 191 18.71 11.83 -15.06
CA PRO A 191 18.21 11.32 -16.32
C PRO A 191 17.36 12.35 -17.07
N LYS A 192 17.12 12.14 -18.36
CA LYS A 192 16.25 13.00 -19.17
C LYS A 192 14.86 13.09 -18.54
N GLY A 193 14.31 14.31 -18.45
CA GLY A 193 12.98 14.55 -17.87
C GLY A 193 12.97 14.69 -16.34
N TRP A 194 14.14 14.78 -15.69
CA TRP A 194 14.25 15.09 -14.27
C TRP A 194 13.59 16.41 -13.90
N LYS A 195 12.82 16.39 -12.80
CA LYS A 195 12.06 17.54 -12.28
C LYS A 195 12.43 17.91 -10.85
N ARG A 196 13.37 17.19 -10.22
CA ARG A 196 13.77 17.41 -8.83
C ARG A 196 15.11 18.15 -8.77
N LEU A 197 15.77 18.08 -7.63
CA LEU A 197 16.95 18.89 -7.32
C LEU A 197 18.19 18.37 -8.06
N THR A 198 19.05 19.31 -8.45
CA THR A 198 20.35 19.08 -9.09
C THR A 198 21.34 20.13 -8.56
N PRO A 199 22.65 19.94 -8.69
CA PRO A 199 23.63 21.00 -8.40
C PRO A 199 23.27 22.32 -9.11
N GLY A 200 23.20 23.42 -8.36
CA GLY A 200 22.80 24.75 -8.86
C GLY A 200 21.32 24.90 -9.25
N GLY A 201 20.54 23.81 -9.22
CA GLY A 201 19.14 23.77 -9.61
C GLY A 201 18.19 24.10 -8.47
N GLU A 202 16.92 24.30 -8.83
CA GLU A 202 15.85 24.68 -7.89
C GLU A 202 14.70 23.67 -7.89
N VAL A 203 14.08 23.52 -6.72
CA VAL A 203 12.89 22.68 -6.52
C VAL A 203 11.93 23.38 -5.56
N ARG A 204 10.62 23.17 -5.72
CA ARG A 204 9.65 23.66 -4.73
C ARG A 204 9.54 22.67 -3.59
N LEU A 205 9.67 23.15 -2.37
CA LEU A 205 9.28 22.42 -1.17
C LEU A 205 7.76 22.43 -1.06
N ARG A 206 7.13 21.25 -0.94
CA ARG A 206 5.68 21.11 -0.86
C ARG A 206 5.13 21.99 0.29
N HIS A 207 4.10 22.79 -0.02
CA HIS A 207 3.52 23.81 0.89
C HIS A 207 4.48 24.90 1.39
N SER A 208 5.63 25.09 0.75
CA SER A 208 6.67 26.02 1.21
C SER A 208 7.38 26.70 0.03
N TYR A 209 8.55 27.28 0.31
CA TYR A 209 9.38 28.05 -0.63
C TYR A 209 9.96 27.20 -1.76
N VAL A 210 10.52 27.88 -2.75
CA VAL A 210 11.50 27.34 -3.67
C VAL A 210 12.86 27.30 -2.99
N MET A 211 13.52 26.15 -3.10
CA MET A 211 14.84 25.89 -2.56
C MET A 211 15.82 25.62 -3.70
N LYS A 212 17.03 26.19 -3.60
CA LYS A 212 18.12 25.98 -4.54
C LYS A 212 19.24 25.17 -3.90
N CYS A 213 19.82 24.22 -4.62
CA CYS A 213 21.01 23.51 -4.16
C CYS A 213 22.27 24.28 -4.54
N ASP A 214 22.98 24.80 -3.55
CA ASP A 214 24.22 25.57 -3.76
C ASP A 214 25.46 24.68 -3.71
N GLU A 215 25.47 23.67 -2.84
CA GLU A 215 26.61 22.75 -2.67
C GLU A 215 26.12 21.34 -2.34
N ALA A 216 26.75 20.32 -2.94
CA ALA A 216 26.58 18.92 -2.55
C ALA A 216 27.85 18.44 -1.82
N VAL A 217 27.70 18.14 -0.53
CA VAL A 217 28.79 17.70 0.33
C VAL A 217 28.93 16.18 0.23
N LYS A 218 30.17 15.73 -0.03
CA LYS A 218 30.51 14.31 -0.15
C LYS A 218 31.37 13.83 1.01
N ASP A 219 31.20 12.57 1.38
CA ASP A 219 32.13 11.89 2.28
C ASP A 219 33.43 11.46 1.55
N ALA A 220 34.35 10.83 2.28
CA ALA A 220 35.60 10.32 1.72
C ALA A 220 35.40 9.23 0.65
N GLY A 221 34.25 8.56 0.64
CA GLY A 221 33.87 7.56 -0.36
C GLY A 221 33.19 8.16 -1.60
N GLY A 222 32.96 9.47 -1.63
CA GLY A 222 32.26 10.15 -2.70
C GLY A 222 30.73 10.08 -2.61
N ASN A 223 30.17 9.54 -1.52
CA ASN A 223 28.73 9.51 -1.30
C ASN A 223 28.25 10.87 -0.86
N ILE A 224 27.07 11.29 -1.33
CA ILE A 224 26.48 12.57 -0.95
C ILE A 224 25.82 12.42 0.41
N VAL A 225 26.31 13.17 1.39
CA VAL A 225 25.88 13.08 2.80
C VAL A 225 25.09 14.29 3.26
N GLU A 226 25.27 15.44 2.60
CA GLU A 226 24.58 16.68 2.93
C GLU A 226 24.45 17.57 1.69
N LEU A 227 23.34 18.30 1.61
CA LEU A 227 23.15 19.37 0.63
C LEU A 227 23.10 20.70 1.35
N LYS A 228 23.85 21.69 0.89
CA LYS A 228 23.67 23.08 1.34
C LYS A 228 22.80 23.80 0.33
N CYS A 229 21.71 24.36 0.83
CA CYS A 229 20.68 24.96 0.01
C CYS A 229 20.31 26.34 0.52
N SER A 230 19.75 27.17 -0.36
CA SER A 230 19.17 28.47 -0.01
C SER A 230 17.69 28.53 -0.37
N LEU A 231 16.92 29.30 0.40
CA LEU A 231 15.50 29.58 0.14
C LEU A 231 15.33 30.89 -0.62
N ASP A 232 14.41 30.89 -1.57
CA ASP A 232 13.85 32.12 -2.13
C ASP A 232 12.60 32.52 -1.35
N TYR A 233 12.75 33.49 -0.43
CA TYR A 233 11.68 33.94 0.45
C TYR A 233 10.48 34.57 -0.28
N ASP A 234 10.68 35.06 -1.51
CA ASP A 234 9.61 35.66 -2.32
C ASP A 234 8.71 34.61 -2.98
N THR A 235 8.93 33.32 -2.75
CA THR A 235 8.19 32.23 -3.41
C THR A 235 7.18 31.50 -2.53
N LEU A 236 6.91 32.02 -1.32
CA LEU A 236 5.87 31.50 -0.45
C LEU A 236 4.49 31.69 -1.10
N GLY A 237 3.80 30.59 -1.38
CA GLY A 237 2.45 30.63 -1.99
C GLY A 237 2.38 31.12 -3.44
N LYS A 238 3.50 31.54 -4.05
CA LYS A 238 3.55 32.04 -5.42
C LYS A 238 4.77 31.51 -6.19
N ASN A 239 4.70 31.59 -7.52
CA ASN A 239 5.82 31.18 -8.38
C ASN A 239 6.89 32.27 -8.44
N PRO A 240 8.18 31.90 -8.61
CA PRO A 240 9.24 32.89 -8.80
C PRO A 240 9.03 33.67 -10.08
N GLU A 241 9.38 34.95 -10.05
CA GLU A 241 9.31 35.84 -11.21
C GLU A 241 10.49 35.58 -12.15
N GLY A 242 10.24 35.57 -13.46
CA GLY A 242 11.28 35.44 -14.48
C GLY A 242 11.88 34.04 -14.67
N ARG A 243 11.50 33.02 -13.87
CA ARG A 243 11.99 31.64 -14.03
C ARG A 243 10.95 30.57 -13.70
N LYS A 244 11.15 29.35 -14.21
CA LYS A 244 10.23 28.21 -13.98
C LYS A 244 10.90 27.13 -13.12
N VAL A 245 10.22 26.72 -12.06
CA VAL A 245 10.62 25.58 -11.22
C VAL A 245 9.87 24.33 -11.67
N LYS A 246 10.62 23.25 -11.96
CA LYS A 246 10.10 22.09 -12.70
C LYS A 246 9.32 21.08 -11.85
N GLY A 247 9.54 21.04 -10.55
CA GLY A 247 8.94 20.03 -9.69
C GLY A 247 8.79 20.47 -8.24
N VAL A 248 8.09 19.61 -7.52
CA VAL A 248 7.75 19.77 -6.10
C VAL A 248 8.15 18.49 -5.38
N ILE A 249 8.85 18.62 -4.26
CA ILE A 249 9.26 17.50 -3.40
C ILE A 249 8.70 17.67 -1.99
N HIS A 250 8.46 16.55 -1.31
CA HIS A 250 8.16 16.56 0.12
C HIS A 250 9.45 16.72 0.92
N TRP A 251 9.29 17.12 2.18
CA TRP A 251 10.40 17.43 3.07
C TRP A 251 9.91 17.37 4.51
N LEU A 252 10.85 17.30 5.44
CA LEU A 252 10.59 17.39 6.88
C LEU A 252 11.61 18.32 7.53
N SER A 253 11.21 19.03 8.58
CA SER A 253 12.16 19.65 9.51
C SER A 253 12.87 18.55 10.30
N ALA A 254 14.20 18.53 10.28
CA ALA A 254 14.97 17.51 11.00
C ALA A 254 14.85 17.61 12.52
N GLU A 255 14.58 18.82 13.03
CA GLU A 255 14.41 19.08 14.47
C GLU A 255 13.06 18.58 15.01
N HIS A 256 12.03 18.54 14.16
CA HIS A 256 10.67 18.19 14.55
C HIS A 256 10.23 16.80 14.06
N ALA A 257 10.93 16.25 13.05
CA ALA A 257 10.63 14.93 12.54
C ALA A 257 10.89 13.85 13.61
N VAL A 258 10.08 12.81 13.59
CA VAL A 258 10.22 11.68 14.51
C VAL A 258 10.66 10.44 13.75
N PRO A 259 11.55 9.60 14.34
CA PRO A 259 11.97 8.36 13.71
C PRO A 259 10.79 7.38 13.65
N ALA A 260 10.67 6.67 12.55
CA ALA A 260 9.65 5.65 12.34
C ALA A 260 10.24 4.41 11.68
N THR A 261 9.75 3.25 12.09
CA THR A 261 10.01 2.00 11.36
C THR A 261 8.97 1.87 10.25
N VAL A 262 9.42 1.70 9.01
CA VAL A 262 8.54 1.55 7.85
C VAL A 262 8.81 0.22 7.19
N ARG A 263 7.75 -0.55 6.95
CA ARG A 263 7.78 -1.84 6.26
C ARG A 263 7.26 -1.66 4.85
N LEU A 264 8.17 -1.77 3.90
CA LEU A 264 7.90 -1.74 2.47
C LEU A 264 7.62 -3.15 2.02
N TYR A 265 6.40 -3.36 1.56
CA TYR A 265 5.98 -4.67 1.08
C TYR A 265 5.76 -4.66 -0.43
N GLU A 266 6.10 -5.77 -1.07
CA GLU A 266 5.86 -6.09 -2.48
C GLU A 266 4.98 -7.35 -2.59
N ARG A 267 4.70 -7.79 -3.81
CA ARG A 267 4.03 -9.08 -4.07
C ARG A 267 4.87 -10.22 -3.49
N LEU A 268 4.20 -11.21 -2.87
CA LEU A 268 4.87 -12.35 -2.22
C LEU A 268 5.53 -13.28 -3.24
N PHE A 269 4.98 -13.38 -4.44
CA PHE A 269 5.48 -14.23 -5.51
C PHE A 269 5.96 -13.41 -6.70
N THR A 270 7.00 -13.90 -7.38
CA THR A 270 7.51 -13.32 -8.63
C THR A 270 6.74 -13.80 -9.86
N GLU A 271 6.08 -14.95 -9.76
CA GLU A 271 5.31 -15.55 -10.85
C GLU A 271 3.80 -15.28 -10.73
N PRO A 272 3.08 -15.03 -11.85
CA PRO A 272 1.63 -14.83 -11.82
C PRO A 272 0.85 -16.04 -11.28
N ARG A 273 1.30 -17.26 -11.61
CA ARG A 273 0.70 -18.52 -11.15
C ARG A 273 1.80 -19.40 -10.55
N PRO A 274 2.25 -19.12 -9.31
CA PRO A 274 3.45 -19.75 -8.74
C PRO A 274 3.28 -21.26 -8.55
N ASP A 275 2.04 -21.77 -8.52
CA ASP A 275 1.76 -23.18 -8.39
C ASP A 275 1.37 -23.91 -9.68
N ALA A 276 1.40 -23.21 -10.82
CA ALA A 276 1.17 -23.81 -12.13
C ALA A 276 2.46 -23.97 -12.95
N VAL A 277 3.61 -23.54 -12.42
CA VAL A 277 4.90 -23.62 -13.13
C VAL A 277 5.42 -25.05 -13.17
N ARG A 278 5.87 -25.50 -14.35
CA ARG A 278 6.42 -26.84 -14.58
C ARG A 278 7.90 -26.79 -14.96
N GLY A 279 8.65 -27.81 -14.53
CA GLY A 279 10.05 -28.02 -14.88
C GLY A 279 10.21 -28.64 -16.27
N GLU A 280 11.47 -28.86 -16.67
CA GLU A 280 11.81 -29.52 -17.95
C GLU A 280 11.31 -30.97 -18.02
N ASP A 281 11.13 -31.62 -16.87
CA ASP A 281 10.56 -32.96 -16.71
C ASP A 281 9.02 -33.00 -16.79
N GLY A 282 8.37 -31.83 -16.89
CA GLY A 282 6.92 -31.70 -16.94
C GLY A 282 6.22 -31.74 -15.58
N GLU A 283 6.96 -31.92 -14.48
CA GLU A 283 6.45 -31.94 -13.11
C GLU A 283 6.26 -30.51 -12.56
N TYR A 284 5.33 -30.35 -11.62
CA TYR A 284 5.10 -29.06 -10.98
C TYR A 284 6.27 -28.68 -10.05
N LEU A 285 6.82 -27.49 -10.26
CA LEU A 285 7.85 -26.96 -9.37
C LEU A 285 7.25 -26.54 -8.02
N PRO A 286 8.00 -26.65 -6.91
CA PRO A 286 7.56 -26.11 -5.62
C PRO A 286 7.26 -24.61 -5.72
N PHE A 287 6.04 -24.21 -5.35
CA PHE A 287 5.61 -22.81 -5.43
C PHE A 287 6.48 -21.86 -4.57
N THR A 288 7.16 -22.40 -3.55
CA THR A 288 8.11 -21.68 -2.69
C THR A 288 9.36 -21.22 -3.45
N ASN A 289 9.68 -21.82 -4.59
CA ASN A 289 10.80 -21.38 -5.44
C ASN A 289 10.56 -19.99 -6.05
N PHE A 290 9.31 -19.54 -6.08
CA PHE A 290 8.92 -18.25 -6.67
C PHE A 290 8.62 -17.18 -5.62
N LEU A 291 9.06 -17.39 -4.37
CA LEU A 291 8.96 -16.36 -3.33
C LEU A 291 9.85 -15.17 -3.71
N ASN A 292 9.27 -13.97 -3.63
CA ASN A 292 9.98 -12.74 -3.85
C ASN A 292 10.82 -12.39 -2.60
N PRO A 293 12.17 -12.38 -2.69
CA PRO A 293 13.02 -12.02 -1.56
C PRO A 293 12.81 -10.57 -1.11
N GLU A 294 12.40 -9.68 -2.02
CA GLU A 294 12.08 -8.28 -1.74
C GLU A 294 10.62 -8.06 -1.32
N SER A 295 9.87 -9.13 -1.02
CA SER A 295 8.45 -9.05 -0.63
C SER A 295 8.20 -8.25 0.65
N ALA A 296 9.21 -8.12 1.51
CA ALA A 296 9.18 -7.29 2.71
C ALA A 296 10.58 -6.73 2.99
N ARG A 297 10.66 -5.42 3.18
CA ARG A 297 11.85 -4.72 3.66
C ARG A 297 11.47 -3.78 4.79
N GLU A 298 12.16 -3.88 5.91
CA GLU A 298 12.03 -2.93 7.01
C GLU A 298 13.13 -1.87 6.91
N ILE A 299 12.76 -0.60 7.04
CA ILE A 299 13.67 0.55 7.00
C ILE A 299 13.39 1.51 8.15
N GLN A 300 14.40 2.27 8.53
CA GLN A 300 14.22 3.45 9.38
C GLN A 300 13.96 4.67 8.49
N ALA A 301 12.96 5.45 8.86
CA ALA A 301 12.48 6.61 8.14
C ALA A 301 12.18 7.75 9.11
N TRP A 302 11.84 8.92 8.57
CA TRP A 302 11.40 10.09 9.33
C TRP A 302 9.99 10.49 8.91
N VAL A 303 9.15 10.86 9.87
CA VAL A 303 7.76 11.27 9.62
C VAL A 303 7.43 12.53 10.42
N GLU A 304 6.30 13.18 10.09
CA GLU A 304 5.78 14.29 10.90
C GLU A 304 5.54 13.87 12.36
N ALA A 305 5.76 14.79 13.31
CA ALA A 305 5.66 14.53 14.75
C ALA A 305 4.29 13.96 15.19
N SER A 306 3.22 14.32 14.48
CA SER A 306 1.86 13.83 14.72
C SER A 306 1.75 12.30 14.65
N ALA A 307 2.70 11.62 13.99
CA ALA A 307 2.77 10.17 13.94
C ALA A 307 2.91 9.50 15.32
N ASN A 308 3.43 10.20 16.33
CA ASN A 308 3.60 9.66 17.68
C ASN A 308 2.28 9.40 18.41
N ASP A 309 1.21 10.11 18.04
CA ASP A 309 -0.07 10.08 18.74
C ASP A 309 -1.20 9.50 17.87
N LEU A 310 -0.86 8.92 16.73
CA LEU A 310 -1.84 8.26 15.87
C LEU A 310 -2.38 6.98 16.52
N PRO A 311 -3.66 6.64 16.29
CA PRO A 311 -4.15 5.32 16.67
C PRO A 311 -3.57 4.25 15.74
N PRO A 312 -3.43 2.99 16.21
CA PRO A 312 -3.20 1.84 15.33
C PRO A 312 -4.29 1.71 14.26
N GLU A 313 -3.94 1.14 13.11
CA GLU A 313 -4.81 1.00 11.95
C GLU A 313 -5.28 2.33 11.32
N SER A 314 -4.60 3.44 11.62
CA SER A 314 -4.79 4.74 10.98
C SER A 314 -4.09 4.78 9.62
N ARG A 315 -4.78 5.25 8.58
CA ARG A 315 -4.33 5.19 7.18
C ARG A 315 -3.97 6.57 6.66
N TRP A 316 -2.83 6.66 6.00
CA TRP A 316 -2.24 7.92 5.56
C TRP A 316 -1.66 7.78 4.17
N GLN A 317 -1.83 8.82 3.34
CA GLN A 317 -1.00 8.99 2.16
C GLN A 317 0.29 9.68 2.58
N PHE A 318 1.41 8.99 2.46
CA PHE A 318 2.72 9.66 2.50
C PHE A 318 2.92 10.32 1.13
N GLU A 319 3.00 11.65 1.13
CA GLU A 319 3.00 12.42 -0.11
C GLU A 319 4.11 11.94 -1.05
N ARG A 320 3.75 11.70 -2.33
CA ARG A 320 4.63 11.17 -3.40
C ARG A 320 5.14 9.72 -3.22
N LEU A 321 4.89 9.07 -2.09
CA LEU A 321 5.45 7.76 -1.76
C LEU A 321 4.43 6.63 -1.89
N GLY A 322 3.25 6.79 -1.31
CA GLY A 322 2.24 5.73 -1.29
C GLY A 322 1.26 5.88 -0.14
N TYR A 323 0.49 4.84 0.08
CA TYR A 323 -0.43 4.71 1.19
C TYR A 323 0.16 3.80 2.25
N PHE A 324 0.02 4.21 3.50
CA PHE A 324 0.60 3.55 4.66
C PHE A 324 -0.46 3.43 5.75
N VAL A 325 -0.29 2.43 6.62
CA VAL A 325 -1.12 2.22 7.80
C VAL A 325 -0.23 2.10 9.02
N THR A 326 -0.63 2.67 10.16
CA THR A 326 0.01 2.38 11.45
C THR A 326 -0.22 0.91 11.80
N ASP A 327 0.86 0.14 12.00
CA ASP A 327 0.75 -1.31 12.19
C ASP A 327 -0.10 -1.65 13.43
N ARG A 328 -1.03 -2.58 13.25
CA ARG A 328 -2.01 -2.94 14.30
C ARG A 328 -1.37 -3.48 15.59
N ARG A 329 -0.17 -4.06 15.52
CA ARG A 329 0.49 -4.77 16.61
C ARG A 329 1.67 -4.00 17.17
N ASP A 330 2.47 -3.44 16.27
CA ASP A 330 3.81 -2.94 16.58
C ASP A 330 3.86 -1.41 16.73
N HIS A 331 2.84 -0.69 16.23
CA HIS A 331 2.71 0.75 16.44
C HIS A 331 2.29 1.03 17.89
N ALA A 332 3.00 1.95 18.53
CA ALA A 332 2.68 2.44 19.86
C ALA A 332 3.00 3.94 19.97
N GLN A 333 2.53 4.57 21.05
CA GLN A 333 2.82 5.96 21.31
C GLN A 333 4.34 6.19 21.33
N SER A 334 4.80 7.23 20.63
CA SER A 334 6.23 7.55 20.46
C SER A 334 7.09 6.44 19.80
N LYS A 335 6.45 5.41 19.24
CA LYS A 335 7.11 4.35 18.46
C LYS A 335 6.31 4.09 17.17
N PRO A 336 6.38 5.01 16.19
CA PRO A 336 5.62 4.85 14.96
C PRO A 336 6.15 3.67 14.14
N VAL A 337 5.27 2.71 13.86
CA VAL A 337 5.51 1.63 12.88
C VAL A 337 4.46 1.72 11.78
N PHE A 338 4.91 1.80 10.53
CA PHE A 338 4.03 1.88 9.36
C PHE A 338 4.25 0.71 8.41
N ASN A 339 3.16 0.18 7.87
CA ASN A 339 3.17 -0.76 6.76
C ASN A 339 2.77 -0.02 5.48
N ARG A 340 3.52 -0.20 4.39
CA ARG A 340 3.10 0.30 3.07
C ARG A 340 1.94 -0.54 2.55
N THR A 341 0.76 0.05 2.52
CA THR A 341 -0.46 -0.56 1.97
C THR A 341 -0.31 -0.80 0.47
N VAL A 342 -0.11 0.29 -0.29
CA VAL A 342 0.02 0.26 -1.76
C VAL A 342 0.76 1.51 -2.24
N THR A 343 1.50 1.40 -3.35
CA THR A 343 2.17 2.53 -4.00
C THR A 343 1.16 3.46 -4.70
N LEU A 344 1.55 4.72 -4.96
CA LEU A 344 0.69 5.70 -5.65
C LEU A 344 0.32 5.32 -7.09
N LYS A 345 1.14 4.50 -7.74
CA LYS A 345 0.93 4.00 -9.09
C LYS A 345 1.38 2.56 -9.17
N ASP A 346 0.79 1.80 -10.07
CA ASP A 346 1.26 0.45 -10.36
C ASP A 346 2.69 0.51 -10.93
N SER A 347 3.59 -0.30 -10.37
CA SER A 347 4.98 -0.45 -10.77
C SER A 347 5.26 -1.79 -11.47
N TRP A 348 4.27 -2.69 -11.51
CA TRP A 348 4.39 -4.04 -12.07
C TRP A 348 3.96 -4.14 -13.54
N GLN A 349 3.28 -3.13 -14.08
CA GLN A 349 3.05 -3.04 -15.52
C GLN A 349 4.23 -2.31 -16.20
N PRO A 350 4.84 -2.91 -17.24
CA PRO A 350 5.82 -2.20 -18.05
C PRO A 350 5.17 -0.97 -18.71
N LYS A 351 5.91 0.14 -18.76
CA LYS A 351 5.49 1.38 -19.42
C LYS A 351 5.43 1.26 -20.93
#